data_AF-A0A957Z278-F1
#
_entry.id   AF-A0A957Z278-F1
#
_cell.length_a   1.000
_cell.length_b   1.000
_cell.length_c   1.000
_cell.angle_alpha   90.00
_cell.angle_beta   90.00
_cell.angle_gamma   90.00
#
_symmetry.space_group_name_H-M   'P 1'
#
loop_
_entity.id
_entity.type
_entity.pdbx_description
1 polymer ?
#
loop_
_entity_poly.entity_id
_entity_poly.type
_entity_poly.pdbx_seq_one_letter_code
_entity_poly.pdbx_strand_id
1 'polypeptide(L)'
;MDNEQNKNQEQTQAQSEQEIRTPFEQVVDTARDQASEAADAFRRGEFLRDESIDSSASSDDRLIGLLSYASQVFVPLVMPIIVLLSESSKKHPFQRYHAVQSMALSLVFMAIGLTATVAAIIVQLIPILGFFIGLAIACLTPIGVMMYIIAMLYYGYQAHQGKRFAIPGLTNFLYDQGWLEK
;
A
#
# COMPACT_ATOMS: atom_id res chain seq x y z
N MET A 1 -66.83 16.11 -26.58
CA MET A 1 -65.84 15.70 -27.60
C MET A 1 -64.48 16.36 -27.36
N ASP A 2 -64.40 17.36 -26.47
CA ASP A 2 -63.17 18.14 -26.23
C ASP A 2 -62.17 17.49 -25.24
N ASN A 3 -62.61 16.49 -24.47
CA ASN A 3 -61.79 15.86 -23.42
C ASN A 3 -60.89 14.72 -23.94
N GLU A 4 -61.24 14.10 -25.07
CA GLU A 4 -60.37 13.10 -25.72
C GLU A 4 -59.28 13.75 -26.58
N GLN A 5 -59.56 14.91 -27.17
CA GLN A 5 -58.55 15.66 -27.93
C GLN A 5 -57.45 16.22 -27.02
N ASN A 6 -57.81 16.68 -25.81
CA ASN A 6 -56.85 17.20 -24.85
C ASN A 6 -55.94 16.09 -24.29
N LYS A 7 -56.50 14.91 -24.04
CA LYS A 7 -55.73 13.73 -23.59
C LYS A 7 -54.78 13.21 -24.67
N ASN A 8 -55.21 13.25 -25.94
CA ASN A 8 -54.35 12.89 -27.07
C ASN A 8 -53.28 13.96 -27.33
N GLN A 9 -53.53 15.24 -27.06
CA GLN A 9 -52.51 16.31 -27.12
C GLN A 9 -51.50 16.22 -25.98
N GLU A 10 -51.92 15.91 -24.74
CA GLU A 10 -51.00 15.64 -23.63
C GLU A 10 -50.18 14.37 -23.85
N GLN A 11 -50.75 13.31 -24.43
CA GLN A 11 -50.00 12.11 -24.82
C GLN A 11 -49.05 12.36 -26.00
N THR A 12 -49.43 13.22 -26.96
CA THR A 12 -48.55 13.63 -28.07
C THR A 12 -47.43 14.56 -27.59
N GLN A 13 -47.68 15.41 -26.58
CA GLN A 13 -46.66 16.27 -25.95
C GLN A 13 -45.72 15.47 -25.05
N ALA A 14 -46.24 14.54 -24.25
CA ALA A 14 -45.43 13.63 -23.43
C ALA A 14 -44.62 12.61 -24.26
N GLN A 15 -45.06 12.31 -25.50
CA GLN A 15 -44.28 11.52 -26.46
C GLN A 15 -43.31 12.37 -27.30
N SER A 16 -43.55 13.67 -27.49
CA SER A 16 -42.60 14.58 -28.16
C SER A 16 -41.44 15.03 -27.28
N GLU A 17 -41.52 14.81 -25.97
CA GLU A 17 -40.43 15.02 -25.01
C GLU A 17 -39.68 13.71 -24.68
N GLN A 18 -40.01 12.61 -25.37
CA GLN A 18 -39.02 11.57 -25.65
C GLN A 18 -38.13 12.09 -26.78
N GLU A 19 -37.31 13.08 -26.43
CA GLU A 19 -36.20 13.57 -27.23
C GLU A 19 -35.45 12.33 -27.73
N ILE A 20 -35.52 12.08 -29.05
CA ILE A 20 -34.66 11.12 -29.73
C ILE A 20 -33.26 11.73 -29.61
N ARG A 21 -32.65 11.62 -28.43
CA ARG A 21 -31.28 12.03 -28.21
C ARG A 21 -30.48 11.25 -29.21
N THR A 22 -29.83 11.96 -30.11
CA THR A 22 -29.00 11.29 -31.08
C THR A 22 -27.94 10.50 -30.31
N PRO A 23 -27.49 9.33 -30.79
CA PRO A 23 -26.46 8.55 -30.09
C PRO A 23 -25.23 9.40 -29.74
N PHE A 24 -24.98 10.45 -30.54
CA PHE A 24 -23.95 11.43 -30.31
C PHE A 24 -24.21 12.32 -29.08
N GLU A 25 -25.41 12.85 -28.87
CA GLU A 25 -25.75 13.68 -27.70
C GLU A 25 -25.70 12.88 -26.39
N GLN A 26 -26.16 11.63 -26.40
CA GLN A 26 -26.00 10.74 -25.23
C GLN A 26 -24.53 10.49 -24.89
N VAL A 27 -23.67 10.34 -25.91
CA VAL A 27 -22.23 10.17 -25.73
C VAL A 27 -21.58 11.47 -25.21
N VAL A 28 -22.02 12.64 -25.69
CA VAL A 28 -21.51 13.94 -25.23
C VAL A 28 -21.90 14.20 -23.77
N ASP A 29 -23.15 13.90 -23.39
CA ASP A 29 -23.62 14.05 -22.01
C ASP A 29 -22.89 13.11 -21.06
N THR A 30 -22.76 11.82 -21.42
CA THR A 30 -22.00 10.86 -20.59
C THR A 30 -20.52 11.24 -20.48
N ALA A 31 -19.90 11.73 -21.55
CA ALA A 31 -18.52 12.23 -21.50
C ALA A 31 -18.38 13.46 -20.58
N ARG A 32 -19.37 14.37 -20.60
CA ARG A 32 -19.41 15.55 -19.75
C ARG A 32 -19.63 15.18 -18.28
N ASP A 33 -20.49 14.21 -18.01
CA ASP A 33 -20.75 13.70 -16.66
C ASP A 33 -19.50 13.03 -16.09
N GLN A 34 -18.86 12.13 -16.84
CA GLN A 34 -17.59 11.50 -16.46
C GLN A 34 -16.48 12.53 -16.22
N ALA A 35 -16.39 13.56 -17.07
CA ALA A 35 -15.41 14.63 -16.89
C ALA A 35 -15.68 15.47 -15.63
N SER A 36 -16.95 15.74 -15.33
CA SER A 36 -17.34 16.47 -14.12
C SER A 36 -17.09 15.65 -12.85
N GLU A 37 -17.37 14.34 -12.89
CA GLU A 37 -17.11 13.41 -11.80
C GLU A 37 -15.62 13.26 -11.54
N ALA A 38 -14.81 13.13 -12.60
CA ALA A 38 -13.35 13.10 -12.48
C ALA A 38 -12.79 14.43 -11.94
N ALA A 39 -13.31 15.57 -12.39
CA ALA A 39 -12.90 16.89 -11.89
C ALA A 39 -13.26 17.09 -10.41
N ASP A 40 -14.44 16.63 -10.00
CA ASP A 40 -14.87 16.67 -8.60
C ASP A 40 -14.06 15.71 -7.73
N ALA A 41 -13.73 14.51 -8.21
CA ALA A 41 -12.80 13.60 -7.54
C ALA A 41 -11.41 14.24 -7.38
N PHE A 42 -10.94 15.04 -8.33
CA PHE A 42 -9.64 15.74 -8.25
C PHE A 42 -9.71 16.83 -7.20
N ARG A 43 -10.81 17.57 -7.20
CA ARG A 43 -11.09 18.63 -6.23
C ARG A 43 -11.24 18.11 -4.80
N ARG A 44 -11.81 16.91 -4.64
CA ARG A 44 -11.93 16.21 -3.36
C ARG A 44 -10.65 15.48 -2.94
N GLY A 45 -9.62 15.47 -3.79
CA GLY A 45 -8.38 14.73 -3.56
C GLY A 45 -8.60 13.22 -3.48
N GLU A 46 -9.65 12.69 -4.09
CA GLU A 46 -10.05 11.28 -4.00
C GLU A 46 -8.99 10.34 -4.59
N PHE A 47 -8.27 10.79 -5.62
CA PHE A 47 -7.12 10.07 -6.18
C PHE A 47 -5.93 9.95 -5.22
N LEU A 48 -5.86 10.80 -4.18
CA LEU A 48 -4.86 10.71 -3.11
C LEU A 48 -5.38 9.91 -1.91
N ARG A 49 -6.66 9.52 -1.91
CA ARG A 49 -7.30 8.72 -0.85
C ARG A 49 -7.15 7.21 -1.05
N ASP A 50 -6.53 6.77 -2.15
CA ASP A 50 -6.28 5.35 -2.44
C ASP A 50 -5.18 4.75 -1.54
N GLU A 51 -4.38 5.60 -0.85
CA GLU A 51 -3.65 5.16 0.33
C GLU A 51 -4.52 5.38 1.56
N SER A 52 -5.41 4.42 1.83
CA SER A 52 -6.39 4.47 2.90
C SER A 52 -5.71 4.83 4.23
N ILE A 53 -5.82 6.11 4.63
CA ILE A 53 -5.44 6.55 5.96
C ILE A 53 -6.45 5.94 6.91
N ASP A 54 -5.97 5.09 7.79
CA ASP A 54 -6.78 4.45 8.80
C ASP A 54 -7.20 5.50 9.84
N SER A 55 -8.44 5.99 9.70
CA SER A 55 -9.01 6.97 10.63
C SER A 55 -9.29 6.38 12.01
N SER A 56 -9.28 5.05 12.14
CA SER A 56 -9.43 4.38 13.44
C SER A 56 -8.11 4.25 14.21
N ALA A 57 -6.96 4.43 13.54
CA ALA A 57 -5.64 4.36 14.15
C ALA A 57 -5.35 5.62 14.97
N SER A 58 -5.18 5.44 16.28
CA SER A 58 -4.77 6.50 17.22
C SER A 58 -3.33 6.95 16.96
N SER A 59 -2.94 8.10 17.52
CA SER A 59 -1.56 8.60 17.43
C SER A 59 -0.54 7.61 17.98
N ASP A 60 -0.89 6.90 19.06
CA ASP A 60 -0.02 5.88 19.67
C ASP A 60 0.11 4.66 18.76
N ASP A 61 -0.97 4.25 18.07
CA ASP A 61 -0.94 3.16 17.09
C ASP A 61 0.02 3.46 15.95
N ARG A 62 -0.01 4.71 15.46
CA ARG A 62 0.85 5.20 14.37
C ARG A 62 2.31 5.25 14.81
N LEU A 63 2.57 5.70 16.03
CA LEU A 63 3.92 5.72 16.60
C LEU A 63 4.46 4.30 16.77
N ILE A 64 3.66 3.37 17.29
CA ILE A 64 4.05 1.96 17.44
C ILE A 64 4.28 1.31 16.07
N GLY A 65 3.46 1.64 15.07
CA GLY A 65 3.67 1.23 13.68
C GLY A 65 5.04 1.70 13.15
N LEU A 66 5.36 2.98 13.30
CA LEU A 66 6.68 3.53 12.95
C LEU A 66 7.83 2.83 13.69
N LEU A 67 7.72 2.69 15.02
CA LEU A 67 8.73 2.05 15.85
C LEU A 67 8.95 0.59 15.45
N SER A 68 7.88 -0.09 15.07
CA SER A 68 7.94 -1.44 14.53
C SER A 68 8.70 -1.50 13.21
N TYR A 69 9.06 -0.41 12.54
CA TYR A 69 10.01 -0.45 11.41
C TYR A 69 11.38 0.14 11.80
N ALA A 70 11.39 1.26 12.52
CA ALA A 70 12.61 1.98 12.85
C ALA A 70 13.52 1.20 13.81
N SER A 71 12.93 0.46 14.75
CA SER A 71 13.70 -0.30 15.74
C SER A 71 14.58 -1.38 15.10
N GLN A 72 14.20 -1.89 13.92
CA GLN A 72 14.90 -2.98 13.24
C GLN A 72 16.27 -2.60 12.72
N VAL A 73 16.56 -1.31 12.62
CA VAL A 73 17.89 -0.82 12.24
C VAL A 73 18.89 -1.03 13.37
N PHE A 74 18.45 -0.93 14.62
CA PHE A 74 19.31 -1.05 15.80
C PHE A 74 19.20 -2.42 16.48
N VAL A 75 17.96 -2.88 16.66
CA VAL A 75 17.63 -4.11 17.37
C VAL A 75 16.55 -4.85 16.58
N PRO A 76 16.95 -5.68 15.59
CA PRO A 76 16.00 -6.39 14.74
C PRO A 76 15.08 -7.28 15.56
N LEU A 77 13.83 -7.38 15.09
CA LEU A 77 12.74 -8.23 15.62
C LEU A 77 12.19 -7.90 17.01
N VAL A 78 12.89 -7.14 17.87
CA VAL A 78 12.47 -6.97 19.26
C VAL A 78 11.13 -6.23 19.40
N MET A 79 10.98 -5.03 18.84
CA MET A 79 9.70 -4.30 18.95
C MET A 79 8.50 -5.00 18.31
N PRO A 80 8.55 -5.48 17.04
CA PRO A 80 7.38 -6.14 16.46
C PRO A 80 7.00 -7.41 17.22
N ILE A 81 7.96 -8.17 17.76
CA ILE A 81 7.65 -9.32 18.62
C ILE A 81 6.95 -8.87 19.89
N ILE A 82 7.44 -7.83 20.56
CA ILE A 82 6.78 -7.28 21.76
C ILE A 82 5.35 -6.87 21.44
N VAL A 83 5.12 -6.16 20.33
CA VAL A 83 3.78 -5.74 19.91
C VAL A 83 2.91 -6.97 19.64
N LEU A 84 3.40 -7.96 18.89
CA LEU A 84 2.63 -9.16 18.55
C LEU A 84 2.29 -10.05 19.74
N LEU A 85 3.19 -10.14 20.73
CA LEU A 85 2.95 -10.88 21.96
C LEU A 85 2.12 -10.08 22.97
N SER A 86 2.07 -8.75 22.84
CA SER A 86 1.25 -7.92 23.70
C SER A 86 -0.24 -8.11 23.40
N GLU A 87 -1.06 -8.03 24.44
CA GLU A 87 -2.53 -7.95 24.31
C GLU A 87 -2.98 -6.72 23.51
N SER A 88 -2.11 -5.71 23.35
CA SER A 88 -2.35 -4.53 22.50
C SER A 88 -2.62 -4.94 21.06
N SER A 89 -1.92 -5.95 20.52
CA SER A 89 -2.11 -6.39 19.13
C SER A 89 -3.53 -6.87 18.81
N LYS A 90 -4.23 -7.44 19.79
CA LYS A 90 -5.63 -7.90 19.62
C LYS A 90 -6.62 -6.74 19.63
N LYS A 91 -6.30 -5.66 20.33
CA LYS A 91 -7.14 -4.46 20.47
C LYS A 91 -6.87 -3.43 19.37
N HIS A 92 -5.66 -3.43 18.81
CA HIS A 92 -5.17 -2.44 17.86
C HIS A 92 -4.73 -3.12 16.55
N PRO A 93 -5.67 -3.38 15.60
CA PRO A 93 -5.37 -4.09 14.35
C PRO A 93 -4.33 -3.36 13.49
N PHE A 94 -4.26 -2.02 13.56
CA PHE A 94 -3.24 -1.23 12.88
C PHE A 94 -1.82 -1.54 13.39
N GLN A 95 -1.63 -1.64 14.70
CA GLN A 95 -0.34 -1.99 15.31
C GLN A 95 0.09 -3.40 14.87
N ARG A 96 -0.83 -4.36 14.95
CA ARG A 96 -0.58 -5.75 14.54
C ARG A 96 -0.19 -5.83 13.07
N TYR A 97 -0.91 -5.13 12.19
CA TYR A 97 -0.64 -5.11 10.75
C TYR A 97 0.81 -4.69 10.46
N HIS A 98 1.24 -3.55 10.97
CA HIS A 98 2.59 -3.04 10.72
C HIS A 98 3.68 -3.81 11.49
N ALA A 99 3.37 -4.37 12.66
CA ALA A 99 4.30 -5.25 13.39
C ALA A 99 4.57 -6.56 12.63
N VAL A 100 3.53 -7.24 12.12
CA VAL A 100 3.69 -8.43 11.28
C VAL A 100 4.47 -8.10 10.00
N GLN A 101 4.04 -7.05 9.29
CA GLN A 101 4.61 -6.68 8.00
C GLN A 101 6.10 -6.31 8.11
N SER A 102 6.47 -5.50 9.10
CA SER A 102 7.86 -5.10 9.35
C SER A 102 8.74 -6.27 9.79
N MET A 103 8.21 -7.19 10.61
CA MET A 103 8.92 -8.39 11.02
C MET A 103 9.22 -9.28 9.82
N ALA A 104 8.20 -9.54 8.99
CA ALA A 104 8.35 -10.34 7.79
C ALA A 104 9.33 -9.72 6.80
N LEU A 105 9.25 -8.40 6.58
CA LEU A 105 10.17 -7.68 5.71
C LEU A 105 11.62 -7.80 6.21
N SER A 106 11.84 -7.64 7.52
CA SER A 106 13.14 -7.81 8.15
C SER A 106 13.69 -9.23 7.96
N LEU A 107 12.85 -10.26 8.11
CA LEU A 107 13.24 -11.66 7.86
C LEU A 107 13.64 -11.91 6.40
N VAL A 108 12.94 -11.33 5.44
CA VAL A 108 13.29 -11.43 4.01
C VAL A 108 14.67 -10.80 3.74
N PHE A 109 14.90 -9.58 4.23
CA PHE A 109 16.20 -8.92 4.07
C PHE A 109 17.33 -9.67 4.79
N MET A 110 17.08 -10.20 5.99
CA MET A 110 18.05 -11.01 6.71
C MET A 110 18.38 -12.32 5.97
N ALA A 111 17.38 -12.99 5.39
CA ALA A 111 17.60 -14.19 4.59
C ALA A 111 18.48 -13.88 3.38
N ILE A 112 18.16 -12.83 2.61
CA ILE A 112 18.96 -12.39 1.45
C ILE A 112 20.38 -12.01 1.88
N GLY A 113 20.52 -11.22 2.93
CA GLY A 113 21.82 -10.77 3.45
C GLY A 113 22.68 -11.93 3.96
N LEU A 114 22.08 -12.89 4.65
CA LEU A 114 22.77 -14.10 5.12
C LEU A 114 23.23 -14.95 3.94
N THR A 115 22.36 -15.21 2.96
CA THR A 115 22.74 -15.94 1.75
C THR A 115 23.89 -15.25 1.00
N ALA A 116 23.82 -13.93 0.82
CA ALA A 116 24.88 -13.16 0.18
C ALA A 116 26.20 -13.22 0.97
N THR A 117 26.14 -13.14 2.29
CA THR A 117 27.33 -13.22 3.17
C THR A 117 27.99 -14.59 3.06
N VAL A 118 27.20 -15.68 3.10
CA VAL A 118 27.72 -17.04 2.96
C VAL A 118 28.36 -17.23 1.58
N ALA A 119 27.71 -16.76 0.51
CA ALA A 119 28.27 -16.82 -0.84
C ALA A 119 29.60 -16.04 -0.95
N ALA A 120 29.70 -14.86 -0.33
CA ALA A 120 30.92 -14.06 -0.32
C ALA A 120 32.08 -14.78 0.39
N ILE A 121 31.82 -15.44 1.53
CA ILE A 121 32.81 -16.22 2.27
C ILE A 121 33.34 -17.37 1.41
N ILE A 122 32.46 -18.09 0.69
CA ILE A 122 32.84 -19.20 -0.18
C ILE A 122 33.75 -18.70 -1.32
N VAL A 123 33.41 -17.57 -1.95
CA VAL A 123 34.20 -16.97 -3.04
C VAL A 123 35.60 -16.55 -2.57
N GLN A 124 35.72 -16.07 -1.34
CA GLN A 124 37.01 -15.66 -0.75
C GLN A 124 37.98 -16.82 -0.47
N LEU A 125 37.54 -18.08 -0.55
CA LEU A 125 38.44 -19.25 -0.43
C LEU A 125 39.47 -19.33 -1.56
N ILE A 126 39.21 -18.69 -2.71
CA ILE A 126 40.16 -18.60 -3.83
C ILE A 126 41.01 -17.33 -3.65
N PRO A 127 42.33 -17.41 -3.38
CA PRO A 127 43.09 -16.26 -2.87
C PRO A 127 43.09 -15.04 -3.80
N ILE A 128 43.51 -15.21 -5.06
CA ILE A 128 43.71 -14.09 -5.98
C ILE A 128 42.36 -13.60 -6.53
N LEU A 129 41.52 -14.52 -7.03
CA LEU A 129 40.23 -14.17 -7.64
C LEU A 129 39.20 -13.72 -6.59
N GLY A 130 39.15 -14.41 -5.46
CA GLY A 130 38.25 -14.10 -4.35
C GLY A 130 38.57 -12.77 -3.68
N PHE A 131 39.83 -12.32 -3.70
CA PHE A 131 40.19 -11.00 -3.21
C PHE A 131 39.56 -9.88 -4.05
N PHE A 132 39.69 -9.93 -5.38
CA PHE A 132 39.11 -8.89 -6.25
C PHE A 132 37.58 -8.90 -6.25
N ILE A 133 36.97 -10.09 -6.32
CA ILE A 133 35.50 -10.22 -6.28
C ILE A 133 34.97 -9.84 -4.89
N GLY A 134 35.63 -10.30 -3.83
CA GLY A 134 35.27 -9.97 -2.45
C GLY A 134 35.37 -8.47 -2.17
N LEU A 135 36.39 -7.79 -2.71
CA LEU A 135 36.51 -6.34 -2.63
C LEU A 135 35.35 -5.63 -3.35
N ALA A 136 34.98 -6.08 -4.55
CA ALA A 136 33.84 -5.54 -5.27
C ALA A 136 32.52 -5.72 -4.50
N ILE A 137 32.27 -6.92 -3.95
CA ILE A 137 31.10 -7.21 -3.11
C ILE A 137 31.11 -6.33 -1.86
N ALA A 138 32.25 -6.17 -1.20
CA ALA A 138 32.38 -5.34 -0.01
C ALA A 138 32.04 -3.86 -0.29
N CYS A 139 32.32 -3.35 -1.49
CA CYS A 139 31.89 -2.02 -1.92
C CYS A 139 30.38 -1.91 -2.17
N LEU A 140 29.71 -3.00 -2.54
CA LEU A 140 28.26 -3.04 -2.77
C LEU A 140 27.46 -3.28 -1.48
N THR A 141 28.03 -3.98 -0.50
CA THR A 141 27.41 -4.23 0.81
C THR A 141 26.84 -2.96 1.48
N PRO A 142 27.58 -1.83 1.60
CA PRO A 142 27.03 -0.63 2.22
C PRO A 142 25.84 -0.06 1.45
N ILE A 143 25.78 -0.22 0.12
CA ILE A 143 24.62 0.19 -0.69
C ILE A 143 23.41 -0.68 -0.32
N GLY A 144 23.59 -2.00 -0.20
CA GLY A 144 22.52 -2.91 0.23
C GLY A 144 22.01 -2.60 1.64
N VAL A 145 22.91 -2.30 2.57
CA VAL A 145 22.54 -1.89 3.94
C VAL A 145 21.79 -0.56 3.93
N MET A 146 22.24 0.42 3.15
CA MET A 146 21.53 1.70 3.02
C MET A 146 20.14 1.52 2.40
N MET A 147 20.00 0.67 1.38
CA MET A 147 18.71 0.33 0.80
C MET A 147 17.76 -0.27 1.85
N TYR A 148 18.26 -1.18 2.69
CA TYR A 148 17.48 -1.75 3.80
C TYR A 148 17.03 -0.67 4.79
N ILE A 149 17.95 0.17 5.27
CA ILE A 149 17.64 1.25 6.22
C ILE A 149 16.61 2.21 5.65
N ILE A 150 16.81 2.65 4.40
CA ILE A 150 15.89 3.56 3.72
C ILE A 150 14.51 2.92 3.58
N ALA A 151 14.42 1.65 3.19
CA ALA A 151 13.14 0.93 3.09
C ALA A 151 12.42 0.89 4.44
N MET A 152 13.12 0.53 5.52
CA MET A 152 12.52 0.47 6.86
C MET A 152 12.05 1.86 7.34
N LEU A 153 12.86 2.90 7.17
CA LEU A 153 12.48 4.25 7.57
C LEU A 153 11.33 4.81 6.72
N TYR A 154 11.33 4.52 5.42
CA TYR A 154 10.26 4.94 4.51
C TYR A 154 8.92 4.29 4.85
N TYR A 155 8.90 2.97 5.02
CA TYR A 155 7.69 2.24 5.41
C TYR A 155 7.22 2.59 6.83
N GLY A 156 8.16 2.82 7.75
CA GLY A 156 7.84 3.35 9.07
C GLY A 156 7.22 4.74 9.00
N TYR A 157 7.75 5.63 8.17
CA TYR A 157 7.20 6.97 7.97
C TYR A 157 5.78 6.93 7.39
N GLN A 158 5.51 6.02 6.45
CA GLN A 158 4.15 5.79 5.97
C GLN A 158 3.21 5.28 7.08
N ALA A 159 3.67 4.36 7.92
CA ALA A 159 2.90 3.90 9.08
C ALA A 159 2.59 5.05 10.06
N HIS A 160 3.54 5.98 10.27
CA HIS A 160 3.30 7.18 11.09
C HIS A 160 2.21 8.09 10.50
N GLN A 161 2.08 8.16 9.17
CA GLN A 161 0.99 8.88 8.52
C GLN A 161 -0.38 8.19 8.69
N GLY A 162 -0.43 7.01 9.30
CA GLY A 162 -1.64 6.21 9.48
C GLY A 162 -2.03 5.42 8.24
N LYS A 163 -1.13 5.23 7.28
CA LYS A 163 -1.43 4.55 6.02
C LYS A 163 -1.21 3.04 6.14
N ARG A 164 -2.23 2.25 5.82
CA ARG A 164 -2.07 0.81 5.58
C ARG A 164 -1.69 0.60 4.13
N PHE A 165 -0.42 0.28 3.88
CA PHE A 165 0.10 0.00 2.53
C PHE A 165 0.45 -1.47 2.40
N ALA A 166 0.26 -2.02 1.19
CA ALA A 166 0.70 -3.37 0.86
C ALA A 166 2.08 -3.32 0.21
N ILE A 167 3.01 -4.15 0.70
CA ILE A 167 4.28 -4.40 0.03
C ILE A 167 4.01 -5.50 -1.01
N PRO A 168 4.20 -5.23 -2.32
CA PRO A 168 3.93 -6.22 -3.35
C PRO A 168 4.70 -7.52 -3.11
N GLY A 169 4.02 -8.65 -3.30
CA GLY A 169 4.55 -9.99 -3.00
C GLY A 169 4.52 -10.34 -1.51
N LEU A 170 5.04 -9.48 -0.63
CA LEU A 170 5.14 -9.77 0.81
C LEU A 170 3.80 -9.69 1.54
N THR A 171 3.07 -8.59 1.39
CA THR A 171 1.81 -8.41 2.14
C THR A 171 0.75 -9.40 1.69
N ASN A 172 0.66 -9.68 0.38
CA ASN A 172 -0.26 -10.71 -0.14
C ASN A 172 0.09 -12.09 0.43
N PHE A 173 1.38 -12.45 0.46
CA PHE A 173 1.83 -13.68 1.10
C PHE A 173 1.41 -13.76 2.57
N LEU A 174 1.51 -12.66 3.33
CA LEU A 174 1.11 -12.64 4.74
C LEU A 174 -0.41 -12.80 4.94
N TYR A 175 -1.23 -12.27 4.03
CA TYR A 175 -2.67 -12.56 4.02
C TYR A 175 -2.94 -14.03 3.69
N ASP A 176 -2.26 -14.59 2.69
CA ASP A 176 -2.45 -15.99 2.27
C ASP A 176 -2.04 -16.98 3.37
N GLN A 177 -1.01 -16.64 4.16
CA GLN A 177 -0.60 -17.43 5.34
C GLN A 177 -1.50 -17.22 6.57
N GLY A 178 -2.47 -16.30 6.53
CA GLY A 178 -3.36 -15.99 7.65
C GLY A 178 -2.70 -15.20 8.78
N TRP A 179 -1.54 -14.58 8.53
CA TRP A 179 -0.85 -13.75 9.54
C TRP A 179 -1.52 -12.37 9.66
N LEU A 180 -2.07 -11.89 8.56
CA LEU A 180 -2.87 -10.67 8.46
C LEU A 180 -4.35 -11.02 8.23
N GLU A 181 -5.23 -10.24 8.84
CA GLU A 181 -6.68 -10.33 8.68
C GLU A 181 -7.16 -9.25 7.71
N LYS A 182 -8.04 -9.63 6.78
CA LYS A 182 -8.63 -8.71 5.78
C LYS A 182 -9.64 -7.75 6.41
#